data_AF-A0A919U2L7-F1
#
_entry.id   AF-A0A919U2L7-F1
#
_cell.length_a   1.000
_cell.length_b   1.000
_cell.length_c   1.000
_cell.angle_alpha   90.00
_cell.angle_beta   90.00
_cell.angle_gamma   90.00
#
_symmetry.space_group_name_H-M   'P 1'
#
loop_
_entity.id
_entity.type
_entity.pdbx_description
1 polymer ?
#
loop_
_entity_poly.entity_id
_entity_poly.type
_entity_poly.pdbx_seq_one_letter_code
_entity_poly.pdbx_strand_id
1 'polypeptide(L)'
;MSVDVSIAALDTAATELETVATELQAIDVAGAFTGIEAALPGSAVPDAAVWVSTRVAAAVQVLGENIRGMSASASGSAEGYRAADGSVQTRFGAMGAF
;
A
#
# COMPACT_ATOMS: atom_id res chain seq x y z
N MET A 1 -20.88 16.64 -10.43
CA MET A 1 -20.41 16.11 -9.14
C MET A 1 -19.03 16.70 -8.92
N SER A 2 -18.87 17.68 -8.01
CA SER A 2 -17.56 18.21 -7.64
C SER A 2 -16.99 17.27 -6.60
N VAL A 3 -15.83 16.66 -6.87
CA VAL A 3 -15.12 15.87 -5.87
C VAL A 3 -14.13 16.81 -5.20
N ASP A 4 -14.51 17.36 -4.04
CA ASP A 4 -13.57 18.11 -3.19
C ASP A 4 -12.63 17.12 -2.51
N VAL A 5 -11.49 16.86 -3.14
CA VAL A 5 -10.41 16.09 -2.54
C VAL A 5 -9.47 17.05 -1.82
N SER A 6 -9.43 16.94 -0.50
CA SER A 6 -8.45 17.65 0.33
C SER A 6 -7.05 17.06 0.10
N ILE A 7 -6.06 17.92 -0.22
CA ILE A 7 -4.65 17.53 -0.32
C ILE A 7 -4.17 16.88 0.99
N ALA A 8 -4.59 17.43 2.14
CA ALA A 8 -4.25 16.87 3.45
C ALA A 8 -4.82 15.45 3.64
N ALA A 9 -6.01 15.17 3.11
CA ALA A 9 -6.59 13.82 3.17
C ALA A 9 -5.80 12.82 2.29
N LEU A 10 -5.28 13.26 1.15
CA LEU A 10 -4.41 12.43 0.30
C LEU A 10 -3.07 12.13 0.97
N ASP A 11 -2.47 13.10 1.66
CA ASP A 11 -1.21 12.89 2.39
C ASP A 11 -1.40 11.93 3.57
N THR A 12 -2.51 12.06 4.31
CA THR A 12 -2.88 11.10 5.37
C THR A 12 -3.08 9.70 4.79
N ALA A 13 -3.86 9.58 3.71
CA ALA A 13 -4.10 8.29 3.07
C ALA A 13 -2.79 7.64 2.59
N ALA A 14 -1.88 8.40 1.97
CA ALA A 14 -0.58 7.89 1.54
C ALA A 14 0.24 7.33 2.73
N THR A 15 0.28 8.08 3.84
CA THR A 15 1.02 7.67 5.05
C THR A 15 0.44 6.41 5.68
N GLU A 16 -0.89 6.33 5.79
CA GLU A 16 -1.56 5.15 6.35
C GLU A 16 -1.37 3.93 5.44
N LEU A 17 -1.50 4.09 4.12
CA LEU A 17 -1.28 3.02 3.16
C LEU A 17 0.17 2.53 3.18
N GLU A 18 1.16 3.41 3.29
CA GLU A 18 2.57 3.00 3.38
C GLU A 18 2.85 2.21 4.67
N THR A 19 2.20 2.61 5.77
CA THR A 19 2.27 1.90 7.05
C THR A 19 1.73 0.47 6.89
N VAL A 20 0.53 0.33 6.31
CA VAL A 20 -0.10 -0.98 6.06
C VAL A 20 0.75 -1.84 5.12
N ALA A 21 1.29 -1.26 4.04
CA ALA A 21 2.17 -1.99 3.12
C ALA A 21 3.42 -2.53 3.82
N THR A 22 4.02 -1.72 4.70
CA THR A 22 5.19 -2.11 5.51
C THR A 22 4.85 -3.23 6.49
N GLU A 23 3.71 -3.11 7.19
CA GLU A 23 3.23 -4.14 8.11
C GLU A 23 2.99 -5.47 7.39
N LEU A 24 2.32 -5.44 6.23
CA LEU A 24 2.10 -6.64 5.41
C LEU A 24 3.40 -7.32 4.97
N GLN A 25 4.42 -6.54 4.62
CA GLN A 25 5.73 -7.07 4.24
C GLN A 25 6.48 -7.70 5.41
N ALA A 26 6.18 -7.29 6.64
CA ALA A 26 6.77 -7.82 7.86
C ALA A 26 6.05 -9.07 8.41
N ILE A 27 4.90 -9.46 7.85
CA ILE A 27 4.15 -10.64 8.33
C ILE A 27 4.95 -11.92 8.07
N ASP A 28 5.26 -12.64 9.15
CA ASP A 28 5.77 -14.00 9.08
C ASP A 28 4.64 -15.00 8.81
N VAL A 29 4.36 -15.23 7.53
CA VAL A 29 3.37 -16.22 7.08
C VAL A 29 3.87 -17.65 7.32
N ALA A 30 5.18 -17.89 7.16
CA ALA A 30 5.75 -19.24 7.27
C ALA A 30 5.71 -19.74 8.72
N GLY A 31 5.96 -18.84 9.69
CA GLY A 31 5.90 -19.13 11.12
C GLY A 31 4.58 -19.76 11.57
N ALA A 32 3.45 -19.35 10.98
CA ALA A 32 2.12 -19.90 11.28
C ALA A 32 1.96 -21.39 10.94
N PHE A 33 2.84 -21.94 10.09
CA PHE A 33 2.82 -23.36 9.69
C PHE A 33 3.86 -24.20 10.45
N THR A 34 4.65 -23.60 11.33
CA THR A 34 5.72 -24.30 12.08
C THR A 34 5.13 -25.43 12.93
N GLY A 35 5.71 -26.63 12.85
CA GLY A 35 5.32 -27.77 13.67
C GLY A 35 4.16 -28.59 13.11
N ILE A 36 3.54 -28.15 12.00
CA ILE A 36 2.51 -28.94 11.29
C ILE A 36 3.11 -30.24 10.73
N GLU A 37 4.38 -30.21 10.34
CA GLU A 37 5.10 -31.36 9.82
C GLU A 37 5.20 -32.53 10.82
N ALA A 38 5.19 -32.22 12.12
CA ALA A 38 5.23 -33.20 13.19
C ALA A 38 3.84 -33.68 13.63
N ALA A 39 2.77 -33.01 13.21
CA ALA A 39 1.41 -33.29 13.66
C ALA A 39 0.83 -34.58 13.06
N LEU A 40 1.20 -34.93 11.82
CA LEU A 40 0.80 -36.19 11.16
C LEU A 40 1.96 -36.84 10.40
N PRO A 41 2.83 -37.59 11.12
CA PRO A 41 3.92 -38.33 10.51
C PRO A 41 3.42 -39.36 9.48
N GLY A 42 4.07 -39.44 8.32
CA GLY A 42 3.72 -40.38 7.24
C GLY A 42 2.58 -39.91 6.32
N SER A 43 2.04 -38.71 6.53
CA SER A 43 1.05 -38.08 5.66
C SER A 43 1.68 -37.07 4.69
N ALA A 44 0.91 -36.60 3.70
CA ALA A 44 1.29 -35.51 2.79
C ALA A 44 1.10 -34.10 3.40
N VAL A 45 0.76 -34.01 4.69
CA VAL A 45 0.51 -32.74 5.39
C VAL A 45 1.72 -31.79 5.38
N PRO A 46 2.97 -32.24 5.60
CA PRO A 46 4.13 -31.35 5.54
C PRO A 46 4.28 -30.67 4.17
N ASP A 47 4.14 -31.43 3.08
CA ASP A 47 4.26 -30.91 1.72
C ASP A 47 3.12 -29.94 1.38
N ALA A 48 1.90 -30.26 1.82
CA ALA A 48 0.75 -29.38 1.66
C ALA A 48 0.93 -28.08 2.45
N ALA A 49 1.47 -28.13 3.67
CA ALA A 49 1.74 -26.96 4.50
C ALA A 49 2.74 -26.02 3.83
N VAL A 50 3.82 -26.56 3.25
CA VAL A 50 4.81 -25.78 2.48
C VAL A 50 4.17 -25.15 1.24
N TRP A 51 3.34 -25.89 0.51
CA TRP A 51 2.66 -25.37 -0.67
C TRP A 51 1.70 -24.22 -0.35
N VAL A 52 0.90 -24.38 0.71
CA VAL A 52 -0.03 -23.34 1.15
C VAL A 52 0.72 -22.12 1.67
N SER A 53 1.71 -22.31 2.56
CA SER A 53 2.45 -21.19 3.16
C SER A 53 3.15 -20.34 2.10
N THR A 54 3.72 -20.97 1.08
CA THR A 54 4.38 -20.27 -0.04
C THR A 54 3.38 -19.42 -0.84
N ARG A 55 2.18 -19.96 -1.14
CA ARG A 55 1.16 -19.23 -1.90
C ARG A 55 0.55 -18.09 -1.10
N VAL A 56 0.31 -18.30 0.19
CA VAL A 56 -0.19 -17.25 1.09
C VAL A 56 0.86 -16.16 1.23
N ALA A 57 2.13 -16.51 1.42
CA ALA A 57 3.22 -15.54 1.48
C ALA A 57 3.29 -14.69 0.20
N ALA A 58 3.24 -15.33 -0.97
CA ALA A 58 3.22 -14.61 -2.25
C ALA A 58 2.01 -13.67 -2.37
N ALA A 59 0.81 -14.11 -1.97
CA ALA A 59 -0.39 -13.28 -2.01
C ALA A 59 -0.29 -12.06 -1.07
N VAL A 60 0.26 -12.23 0.13
CA VAL A 60 0.50 -11.14 1.08
C VAL A 60 1.49 -10.12 0.51
N GLN A 61 2.56 -10.58 -0.15
CA GLN A 61 3.54 -9.70 -0.80
C GLN A 61 2.91 -8.88 -1.94
N VAL A 62 2.11 -9.53 -2.80
CA VAL A 62 1.38 -8.84 -3.88
C VAL A 62 0.39 -7.82 -3.32
N LEU A 63 -0.31 -8.16 -2.23
CA LEU A 63 -1.22 -7.22 -1.58
C LEU A 63 -0.46 -6.00 -1.03
N GLY A 64 0.68 -6.21 -0.36
CA GLY A 64 1.53 -5.13 0.14
C GLY A 64 2.01 -4.20 -0.98
N GLU A 65 2.43 -4.76 -2.12
CA GLU A 65 2.85 -3.98 -3.28
C GLU A 65 1.70 -3.17 -3.89
N ASN A 66 0.51 -3.78 -4.02
CA ASN A 66 -0.67 -3.05 -4.50
C ASN A 66 -1.04 -1.87 -3.59
N ILE A 67 -0.97 -2.06 -2.28
CA ILE A 67 -1.23 -0.99 -1.29
C ILE A 67 -0.17 0.11 -1.38
N ARG A 68 1.11 -0.25 -1.56
CA ARG A 68 2.17 0.73 -1.81
C ARG A 68 1.93 1.49 -3.12
N GLY A 69 1.45 0.83 -4.17
CA GLY A 69 1.02 1.49 -5.41
C GLY A 69 -0.13 2.49 -5.20
N MET A 70 -1.07 2.17 -4.31
CA MET A 70 -2.14 3.10 -3.91
C MET A 70 -1.58 4.29 -3.12
N SER A 71 -0.65 4.08 -2.20
CA SER A 71 0.08 5.13 -1.48
C SER A 71 0.76 6.10 -2.47
N ALA A 72 1.53 5.57 -3.41
CA ALA A 72 2.19 6.35 -4.45
C ALA A 72 1.19 7.15 -5.32
N SER A 73 0.03 6.55 -5.63
CA SER A 73 -1.04 7.23 -6.37
C SER A 73 -1.66 8.39 -5.59
N ALA A 74 -1.85 8.22 -4.28
CA ALA A 74 -2.35 9.27 -3.40
C ALA A 74 -1.34 10.43 -3.28
N SER A 75 -0.05 10.13 -3.06
CA SER A 75 1.02 11.15 -3.03
C SER A 75 1.15 11.88 -4.36
N GLY A 76 1.13 11.16 -5.49
CA GLY A 76 1.20 11.76 -6.83
C GLY A 76 0.00 12.67 -7.14
N SER A 77 -1.20 12.28 -6.66
CA SER A 77 -2.39 13.13 -6.78
C SER A 77 -2.25 14.41 -5.96
N ALA A 78 -1.75 14.31 -4.72
CA ALA A 78 -1.51 15.47 -3.85
C ALA A 78 -0.49 16.44 -4.47
N GLU A 79 0.60 15.91 -5.04
CA GLU A 79 1.60 16.71 -5.76
C GLU A 79 1.01 17.40 -6.99
N GLY A 80 0.20 16.69 -7.78
CA GLY A 80 -0.51 17.25 -8.93
C GLY A 80 -1.40 18.44 -8.54
N TYR A 81 -2.15 18.33 -7.44
CA TYR A 81 -2.99 19.42 -6.94
C TYR A 81 -2.16 20.64 -6.47
N ARG A 82 -1.08 20.42 -5.72
CA ARG A 82 -0.18 21.52 -5.29
C ARG A 82 0.43 22.25 -6.49
N ALA A 83 0.85 21.52 -7.52
CA ALA A 83 1.40 22.10 -8.74
C ALA A 83 0.34 22.92 -9.50
N ALA A 84 -0.89 22.42 -9.60
CA ALA A 84 -2.00 23.14 -10.20
C ALA A 84 -2.32 24.43 -9.44
N ASP A 85 -2.45 24.38 -8.12
CA ASP A 85 -2.72 25.53 -7.26
C ASP A 85 -1.62 26.60 -7.36
N GLY A 86 -0.35 26.18 -7.32
CA GLY A 86 0.79 27.08 -7.50
C GLY A 86 0.79 27.78 -8.86
N SER A 87 0.42 27.06 -9.93
CA SER A 87 0.30 27.63 -11.27
C SER A 87 -0.81 28.68 -11.37
N VAL A 88 -1.94 28.45 -10.68
CA VAL A 88 -3.07 29.37 -10.62
C VAL A 88 -2.69 30.62 -9.81
N GLN A 89 -2.09 30.43 -8.63
CA GLN A 89 -1.61 31.53 -7.79
C GLN A 89 -0.59 32.42 -8.53
N THR A 90 0.32 31.82 -9.30
CA THR A 90 1.29 32.56 -10.12
C THR A 90 0.60 33.43 -11.18
N ARG A 91 -0.40 32.88 -11.88
CA ARG A 91 -1.16 33.61 -12.91
C ARG A 91 -1.96 34.77 -12.32
N PHE A 92 -2.62 34.56 -11.18
CA PHE A 92 -3.38 35.63 -10.53
C PHE A 92 -2.49 36.68 -9.88
N GLY A 93 -1.35 36.27 -9.29
CA GLY A 93 -0.35 37.21 -8.79
C GLY A 93 0.24 38.09 -9.89
N ALA A 94 0.46 37.52 -11.09
CA ALA A 94 0.90 38.29 -12.25
C ALA A 94 -0.17 39.25 -12.79
N MET A 95 -1.47 38.92 -12.69
CA MET A 95 -2.57 39.82 -13.11
C MET A 95 -2.89 40.92 -12.10
N GLY A 96 -2.67 40.71 -10.80
CA GLY A 96 -2.88 41.71 -9.75
C GLY A 96 -1.73 42.70 -9.56
N ALA A 97 -0.64 42.56 -10.32
CA ALA A 97 0.55 43.43 -10.29
C ALA A 97 0.54 44.55 -11.36
N PHE A 98 -0.60 44.75 -12.02
CA PHE A 98 -0.88 45.87 -12.93
C PHE A 98 -1.95 46.79 -12.33
#